data_AF-A0A665TBY3-F1
#
_entry.id   AF-A0A665TBY3-F1
#
_cell.length_a   1.000
_cell.length_b   1.000
_cell.length_c   1.000
_cell.angle_alpha   90.00
_cell.angle_beta   90.00
_cell.angle_gamma   90.00
#
_symmetry.space_group_name_H-M   'P 1'
#
loop_
_entity.id
_entity.type
_entity.pdbx_description
1 polymer ?
#
loop_
_entity_poly.entity_id
_entity_poly.type
_entity_poly.pdbx_seq_one_letter_code
_entity_poly.pdbx_strand_id
1 'polypeptide(L)'
;MKKLCAVRAEFIQRVSDTVLNQLLDKLLQRGVISDEEMESARTKSRAEKAKDVIDSVRRKGREASSFLIAALCQLDEWLSRELSLR
;
A
#
# COMPACT_ATOMS: atom_id res chain seq x y z
N MET A 1 -5.49 9.17 8.70
CA MET A 1 -5.32 7.88 9.43
C MET A 1 -6.57 7.01 9.36
N LYS A 2 -7.77 7.54 9.65
CA LYS A 2 -9.02 6.73 9.67
C LYS A 2 -9.36 6.02 8.34
N LYS A 3 -9.06 6.64 7.18
CA LYS A 3 -9.36 6.06 5.85
C LYS A 3 -8.67 4.70 5.62
N LEU A 4 -7.34 4.61 5.80
CA LEU A 4 -6.61 3.33 5.61
C LEU A 4 -6.99 2.24 6.62
N CYS A 5 -7.46 2.61 7.82
CA CYS A 5 -7.99 1.62 8.77
C CYS A 5 -9.28 0.98 8.24
N ALA A 6 -10.18 1.79 7.69
CA ALA A 6 -11.48 1.34 7.21
C ALA A 6 -11.35 0.47 5.96
N VAL A 7 -10.50 0.86 5.02
CA VAL A 7 -10.36 0.14 3.74
C VAL A 7 -9.40 -1.04 3.79
N ARG A 8 -8.77 -1.32 4.94
CA ARG A 8 -7.68 -2.29 5.05
C ARG A 8 -8.07 -3.68 4.56
N ALA A 9 -9.24 -4.17 4.98
CA ALA A 9 -9.71 -5.50 4.59
C ALA A 9 -9.93 -5.60 3.08
N GLU A 10 -10.64 -4.61 2.51
CA GLU A 10 -10.92 -4.55 1.08
C GLU A 10 -9.65 -4.36 0.25
N PHE A 11 -8.72 -3.51 0.69
CA PHE A 11 -7.42 -3.34 0.07
C PHE A 11 -6.68 -4.68 0.00
N ILE A 12 -6.56 -5.41 1.11
CA ILE A 12 -5.89 -6.72 1.17
C ILE A 12 -6.57 -7.73 0.25
N GLN A 13 -7.90 -7.70 0.14
CA GLN A 13 -8.63 -8.65 -0.69
C GLN A 13 -8.50 -8.36 -2.18
N ARG A 14 -8.51 -7.08 -2.58
CA ARG A 14 -8.76 -6.68 -3.97
C ARG A 14 -7.54 -6.18 -4.72
N VAL A 15 -6.53 -5.68 -4.02
CA VAL A 15 -5.32 -5.19 -4.67
C VAL A 15 -4.61 -6.34 -5.40
N SER A 16 -4.25 -6.09 -6.66
CA SER A 16 -3.50 -7.05 -7.47
C SER A 16 -2.03 -7.10 -7.04
N ASP A 17 -1.35 -8.22 -7.30
CA ASP A 17 0.08 -8.33 -6.98
C ASP A 17 0.92 -7.33 -7.79
N THR A 18 0.53 -7.05 -9.04
CA THR A 18 1.18 -6.04 -9.89
C THR A 18 1.15 -4.66 -9.25
N VAL A 19 -0.03 -4.21 -8.79
CA VAL A 19 -0.17 -2.91 -8.12
C VAL A 19 0.63 -2.89 -6.81
N LEU A 20 0.64 -3.99 -6.04
CA LEU A 20 1.45 -4.08 -4.82
C LEU A 20 2.94 -3.92 -5.09
N ASN A 21 3.48 -4.59 -6.12
CA ASN A 21 4.90 -4.48 -6.44
C ASN A 21 5.25 -3.05 -6.86
N GLN A 22 4.41 -2.40 -7.66
CA GLN A 22 4.59 -1.00 -8.04
C GLN A 22 4.48 -0.03 -6.85
N LEU A 23 3.59 -0.32 -5.89
CA LEU A 23 3.48 0.45 -4.64
C LEU A 23 4.74 0.29 -3.79
N LEU A 24 5.27 -0.93 -3.65
CA LEU A 24 6.53 -1.20 -2.95
C LEU A 24 7.68 -0.40 -3.57
N ASP A 25 7.81 -0.42 -4.90
CA ASP A 25 8.85 0.34 -5.61
C ASP A 25 8.74 1.85 -5.32
N LYS A 26 7.53 2.41 -5.39
CA LYS A 26 7.28 3.83 -5.08
C LYS A 26 7.57 4.16 -3.62
N LEU A 27 7.23 3.26 -2.69
CA LEU A 27 7.48 3.44 -1.26
C LEU A 27 8.97 3.38 -0.93
N LEU A 28 9.73 2.48 -1.58
CA LEU A 28 11.19 2.41 -1.44
C LEU A 28 11.84 3.68 -2.00
N GLN A 29 11.45 4.11 -3.21
CA GLN A 29 11.96 5.34 -3.83
C GLN A 29 11.74 6.58 -2.96
N ARG A 30 10.62 6.64 -2.23
CA ARG A 30 10.31 7.74 -1.32
C ARG A 30 11.03 7.60 0.04
N GLY A 31 11.73 6.50 0.30
CA GLY A 31 12.36 6.20 1.59
C GLY A 31 11.35 5.87 2.68
N VAL A 32 10.12 5.49 2.31
CA VAL A 32 9.11 5.06 3.27
C VAL A 32 9.49 3.69 3.80
N ILE A 33 9.78 2.72 2.96
CA ILE A 33 10.25 1.39 3.38
C ILE A 33 11.75 1.23 3.09
N SER A 34 12.45 0.38 3.84
CA SER A 34 13.83 -0.01 3.53
C SER A 34 13.90 -1.11 2.49
N ASP A 35 15.09 -1.33 1.91
CA ASP A 35 15.37 -2.46 1.01
C ASP A 35 15.06 -3.81 1.68
N GLU A 36 15.39 -3.96 2.97
CA GLU A 36 15.06 -5.17 3.75
C GLU A 36 13.55 -5.40 3.87
N GLU A 37 12.77 -4.33 4.16
CA GLU A 37 11.31 -4.41 4.21
C GLU A 37 10.73 -4.81 2.84
N MET A 38 11.32 -4.30 1.75
CA MET A 38 10.90 -4.60 0.39
C MET A 38 11.19 -6.04 -0.03
N GLU A 39 12.40 -6.53 0.21
CA GLU A 39 12.76 -7.92 -0.08
C GLU A 39 11.93 -8.91 0.74
N SER A 40 11.68 -8.60 2.02
CA SER A 40 10.77 -9.38 2.87
C SER A 40 9.33 -9.40 2.32
N ALA A 41 8.85 -8.29 1.76
CA ALA A 41 7.51 -8.21 1.19
C ALA A 41 7.38 -8.98 -0.13
N ARG A 42 8.45 -9.05 -0.93
CA ARG A 42 8.46 -9.72 -2.25
C ARG A 42 8.35 -11.24 -2.16
N THR A 43 8.80 -11.85 -1.06
CA THR A 43 8.72 -13.31 -0.84
C THR A 43 7.36 -13.79 -0.30
N LYS A 44 6.50 -12.86 0.13
CA LYS A 44 5.21 -13.15 0.76
C LYS A 44 4.08 -13.34 -0.24
N SER A 45 3.00 -13.98 0.21
CA SER A 45 1.76 -14.04 -0.57
C SER A 45 1.20 -12.64 -0.81
N ARG A 46 0.40 -12.46 -1.88
CA ARG A 46 -0.25 -11.19 -2.22
C ARG A 46 -0.99 -10.55 -1.02
N ALA A 47 -1.71 -11.36 -0.25
CA ALA A 47 -2.49 -10.87 0.89
C ALA A 47 -1.60 -10.42 2.06
N GLU A 48 -0.55 -11.18 2.38
CA GLU A 48 0.43 -10.81 3.40
C GLU A 48 1.21 -9.56 3.00
N LYS A 49 1.64 -9.49 1.73
CA LYS A 49 2.29 -8.32 1.14
C LYS A 49 1.40 -7.07 1.27
N ALA A 50 0.12 -7.17 0.91
CA ALA A 50 -0.82 -6.05 1.05
C ALA A 50 -0.99 -5.60 2.49
N LYS A 51 -1.06 -6.55 3.43
CA LYS A 51 -1.11 -6.30 4.86
C LYS A 51 0.13 -5.54 5.33
N ASP A 52 1.32 -5.97 4.93
CA ASP A 52 2.57 -5.35 5.35
C ASP A 52 2.72 -3.94 4.79
N VAL A 53 2.36 -3.71 3.53
CA VAL A 53 2.37 -2.38 2.91
C VAL A 53 1.50 -1.41 3.71
N ILE A 54 0.23 -1.77 3.95
CA ILE A 54 -0.71 -0.86 4.61
C ILE A 54 -0.36 -0.65 6.09
N ASP A 55 0.11 -1.68 6.78
CA ASP A 55 0.48 -1.59 8.19
C ASP A 55 1.82 -0.82 8.36
N SER A 56 2.78 -0.96 7.44
CA SER A 56 4.04 -0.21 7.46
C SER A 56 3.80 1.29 7.27
N VAL A 57 3.06 1.70 6.24
CA VAL A 57 2.80 3.14 6.01
C VAL A 57 1.97 3.78 7.12
N ARG A 58 1.11 3.00 7.79
CA ARG A 58 0.34 3.46 8.95
C ARG A 58 1.24 3.70 10.15
N ARG A 59 2.21 2.81 10.41
CA ARG A 59 3.20 2.98 11.50
C ARG A 59 4.11 4.18 11.25
N LYS A 60 4.48 4.43 10.00
CA LYS A 60 5.37 5.55 9.62
C LYS A 60 4.68 6.92 9.60
N GLY A 61 3.35 6.94 9.62
CA GLY A 61 2.57 8.14 9.93
C GLY A 61 1.81 8.75 8.74
N ARG A 62 1.37 10.00 8.93
CA ARG A 62 0.42 10.68 8.03
C ARG A 62 0.95 10.90 6.62
N GLU A 63 2.21 11.28 6.48
CA GLU A 63 2.81 11.54 5.17
C GLU A 63 2.89 10.25 4.34
N ALA A 64 3.46 9.17 4.91
CA ALA A 64 3.56 7.86 4.26
C ALA A 64 2.18 7.31 3.84
N SER A 65 1.18 7.43 4.71
CA SER A 65 -0.18 7.00 4.40
C SER A 65 -0.82 7.82 3.27
N SER A 66 -0.56 9.14 3.22
CA SER A 66 -1.09 10.00 2.16
C SER A 66 -0.40 9.70 0.83
N PHE A 67 0.90 9.42 0.87
CA PHE A 67 1.66 8.98 -0.29
C PHE A 67 1.15 7.63 -0.84
N LEU A 68 0.87 6.64 0.03
CA LEU A 68 0.28 5.37 -0.41
C LEU A 68 -1.03 5.59 -1.15
N ILE A 69 -1.93 6.41 -0.60
CA ILE A 69 -3.22 6.71 -1.22
C ILE A 69 -3.01 7.39 -2.58
N ALA A 70 -2.14 8.39 -2.66
CA ALA A 70 -1.84 9.08 -3.92
C ALA A 70 -1.25 8.12 -4.97
N ALA A 71 -0.31 7.26 -4.58
CA ALA A 71 0.27 6.26 -5.44
C ALA A 71 -0.76 5.24 -5.92
N LEU A 72 -1.64 4.76 -5.03
CA LEU A 72 -2.72 3.86 -5.39
C LEU A 72 -3.71 4.52 -6.37
N CYS A 73 -4.09 5.78 -6.15
CA CYS A 73 -4.93 6.56 -7.05
C CYS A 73 -4.32 6.72 -8.46
N GLN A 74 -2.99 6.73 -8.57
CA GLN A 74 -2.29 6.81 -9.85
C GLN A 74 -2.18 5.45 -10.55
N LEU A 75 -1.97 4.38 -9.79
CA LEU A 75 -1.76 3.03 -10.32
C LEU A 75 -3.06 2.30 -10.63
N ASP A 76 -4.08 2.51 -9.81
CA ASP A 76 -5.39 1.89 -9.92
C ASP A 76 -6.48 2.86 -9.46
N GLU A 77 -6.92 3.70 -10.39
CA GLU A 77 -7.98 4.67 -10.13
C GLU A 77 -9.31 3.99 -9.80
N TRP A 78 -9.57 2.83 -10.41
CA TRP A 78 -10.82 2.10 -10.21
C TRP A 78 -10.91 1.57 -8.77
N LEU A 79 -9.87 0.87 -8.31
CA LEU A 79 -9.80 0.39 -6.94
C LEU A 79 -9.83 1.55 -5.93
N SER A 80 -9.17 2.66 -6.24
CA SER A 80 -9.17 3.84 -5.36
C SER A 80 -10.54 4.48 -5.19
N ARG A 81 -11.34 4.50 -6.26
CA ARG A 81 -12.74 4.97 -6.20
C ARG A 81 -13.60 4.02 -5.38
N GLU A 82 -13.43 2.71 -5.57
CA GLU A 82 -14.23 1.71 -4.88
C GLU A 82 -13.93 1.66 -3.38
N LEU A 83 -12.67 1.86 -3.01
CA LEU A 83 -12.26 2.02 -1.61
C LEU A 83 -12.59 3.41 -1.04
N SER A 84 -13.25 4.31 -1.79
CA SER A 84 -13.58 5.68 -1.36
C SER A 84 -12.36 6.46 -0.82
N LEU A 85 -11.21 6.25 -1.45
CA LEU A 85 -9.94 6.88 -1.05
C LEU A 85 -9.74 8.26 -1.69
N ARG A 86 -10.48 8.55 -2.76
CA ARG A 86 -10.62 9.88 -3.35
C ARG A 86 -11.37 10.87 -2.45
#